data_AF-U1GJ08-F1
#
_entry.id   AF-U1GJ08-F1
#
_cell.length_a   1.000
_cell.length_b   1.000
_cell.length_c   1.000
_cell.angle_alpha   90.00
_cell.angle_beta   90.00
_cell.angle_gamma   90.00
#
_symmetry.space_group_name_H-M   'P 1'
#
loop_
_entity.id
_entity.type
_entity.pdbx_description
1 polymer ?
#
loop_
_entity_poly.entity_id
_entity_poly.type
_entity_poly.pdbx_seq_one_letter_code
_entity_poly.pdbx_strand_id
1 'polypeptide(L)'
;MNDHFLIPRLAPGEASALFERHVGDLRRGAGPTDLVDLNVRGTPNRTGGAVPRPWVVEGWRKQVIEQIDMPEDMTISERSTFGLRVGRAVEEVISPILADAAHDGTWWYLSLAVFPDLVYRRWPAVGTGADLLLSRDRWLGGLGSGKGRDRNFLKNSWRRWVVFGPVGDRIEPPLGEDEMVQMLERAAVARNIPLIRQCALAIGEYGSEFPSGRMEFARALMRRVSWYTGSTTLDIYPEHELCEFVRGVAADLVAATAKRAR
;
A
#
# COMPACT_ATOMS: atom_id res chain seq x y z
N MET A 1 29.28 0.53 -1.18
CA MET A 1 28.28 0.17 -0.15
C MET A 1 27.25 1.29 -0.17
N ASN A 2 25.99 1.00 -0.51
CA ASN A 2 24.94 1.98 -0.27
C ASN A 2 24.73 2.03 1.23
N ASP A 3 24.97 3.19 1.83
CA ASP A 3 24.68 3.39 3.25
C ASP A 3 23.16 3.27 3.44
N HIS A 4 22.72 2.23 4.15
CA HIS A 4 21.34 2.08 4.55
C HIS A 4 21.05 3.00 5.73
N PHE A 5 20.14 3.95 5.52
CA PHE A 5 19.65 4.85 6.56
C PHE A 5 18.42 4.25 7.24
N LEU A 6 18.38 4.33 8.57
CA LEU A 6 17.26 3.89 9.39
C LEU A 6 16.18 4.95 9.38
N ILE A 7 14.96 4.56 9.07
CA ILE A 7 13.85 5.52 9.05
C ILE A 7 13.47 5.84 10.51
N PRO A 8 13.40 7.13 10.90
CA PRO A 8 12.95 7.50 12.24
C PRO A 8 11.53 7.00 12.53
N ARG A 9 11.24 6.77 13.81
CA ARG A 9 9.94 6.28 14.26
C ARG A 9 9.31 7.27 15.23
N LEU A 10 8.01 7.46 15.10
CA LEU A 10 7.22 8.14 16.11
C LEU A 10 6.64 7.13 17.10
N ALA A 11 6.65 7.49 18.38
CA ALA A 11 5.85 6.80 19.38
C ALA A 11 4.34 7.09 19.14
N PRO A 12 3.44 6.21 19.63
CA PRO A 12 1.99 6.40 19.43
C PRO A 12 1.44 7.76 19.88
N GLY A 13 1.95 8.27 21.02
CA GLY A 13 1.57 9.59 21.54
C GLY A 13 2.07 10.75 20.67
N GLU A 14 3.31 10.66 20.18
CA GLU A 14 3.89 11.65 19.27
C GLU A 14 3.14 11.69 17.94
N ALA A 15 2.85 10.52 17.36
CA ALA A 15 2.09 10.40 16.12
C ALA A 15 0.66 10.97 16.28
N SER A 16 0.00 10.67 17.41
CA SER A 16 -1.33 11.21 17.69
C SER A 16 -1.31 12.72 17.86
N ALA A 17 -0.36 13.27 18.62
CA ALA A 17 -0.24 14.72 18.81
C ALA A 17 0.06 15.45 17.48
N LEU A 18 0.93 14.89 16.64
CA LEU A 18 1.26 15.45 15.34
C LEU A 18 0.05 15.40 14.38
N PHE A 19 -0.74 14.32 14.40
CA PHE A 19 -1.98 14.24 13.63
C PHE A 19 -3.01 15.30 14.07
N GLU A 20 -3.22 15.49 15.37
CA GLU A 20 -4.14 16.53 15.86
C GLU A 20 -3.65 17.95 15.51
N ARG A 21 -2.32 18.16 15.48
CA ARG A 21 -1.72 19.40 15.01
C ARG A 21 -2.06 19.67 13.55
N HIS A 22 -1.91 18.67 12.68
CA HIS A 22 -2.27 18.77 11.26
C HIS A 22 -3.74 19.10 11.05
N VAL A 23 -4.64 18.46 11.80
CA VAL A 23 -6.07 18.81 11.80
C VAL A 23 -6.25 20.28 12.18
N GLY A 24 -5.59 20.74 13.24
CA GLY A 24 -5.64 22.13 13.68
C GLY A 24 -5.10 23.13 12.66
N ASP A 25 -4.01 22.82 11.98
CA ASP A 25 -3.39 23.65 10.95
C ASP A 25 -4.32 23.78 9.73
N LEU A 26 -4.87 22.67 9.24
CA LEU A 26 -5.84 22.68 8.14
C LEU A 26 -7.10 23.49 8.49
N ARG A 27 -7.60 23.39 9.73
CA ARG A 27 -8.73 24.20 10.21
C ARG A 27 -8.43 25.69 10.21
N ARG A 28 -7.17 26.09 10.37
CA ARG A 28 -6.70 27.47 10.27
C ARG A 28 -6.41 27.92 8.83
N GLY A 29 -6.61 27.05 7.85
CA GLY A 29 -6.41 27.35 6.43
C GLY A 29 -5.00 27.05 5.91
N ALA A 30 -4.17 26.31 6.65
CA ALA A 30 -2.90 25.83 6.12
C ALA A 30 -3.12 24.89 4.92
N GLY A 31 -2.22 24.94 3.94
CA GLY A 31 -2.21 24.01 2.82
C GLY A 31 -1.57 22.66 3.20
N PRO A 32 -1.77 21.61 2.38
CA PRO A 32 -1.18 20.28 2.66
C PRO A 32 0.35 20.26 2.70
N THR A 33 1.00 21.14 1.95
CA THR A 33 2.47 21.30 1.94
C THR A 33 2.99 21.94 3.23
N ASP A 34 2.18 22.75 3.91
CA ASP A 34 2.55 23.40 5.17
C ASP A 34 2.57 22.42 6.34
N LEU A 35 1.98 21.23 6.17
CA LEU A 35 1.99 20.16 7.16
C LEU A 35 3.36 19.45 7.24
N VAL A 36 4.23 19.64 6.24
CA VAL A 36 5.55 19.00 6.19
C VAL A 36 6.43 19.59 7.28
N ASP A 37 6.96 18.73 8.15
CA ASP A 37 7.85 19.14 9.24
C ASP A 37 9.04 18.18 9.36
N LEU A 38 10.11 18.49 8.62
CA LEU A 38 11.34 17.70 8.60
C LEU A 38 12.20 17.87 9.88
N ASN A 39 11.81 18.77 10.79
CA ASN A 39 12.48 18.92 12.08
C ASN A 39 12.01 17.90 13.12
N VAL A 40 10.90 17.21 12.86
CA VAL A 40 10.48 16.05 13.63
C VAL A 40 11.59 15.01 13.54
N ARG A 41 12.24 14.70 14.67
CA ARG A 41 13.40 13.79 14.67
C ARG A 41 13.00 12.32 14.69
N GLY A 42 11.96 11.96 15.44
CA GLY A 42 11.65 10.57 15.77
C GLY A 42 12.82 9.84 16.43
N THR A 43 12.67 8.53 16.64
CA THR A 43 13.73 7.65 17.15
C THR A 43 13.92 6.47 16.20
N PRO A 44 15.08 6.33 15.52
CA PRO A 44 15.36 5.17 14.68
C PRO A 44 15.63 3.92 15.51
N ASN A 45 15.39 2.74 14.94
CA ASN A 45 15.70 1.47 15.60
C ASN A 45 17.11 1.02 15.27
N ARG A 46 17.89 0.65 16.29
CA ARG A 46 19.31 0.30 16.14
C ARG A 46 19.47 -1.10 15.54
N THR A 47 19.21 -1.24 14.25
CA THR A 47 19.36 -2.49 13.48
C THR A 47 20.57 -2.47 12.55
N GLY A 48 21.60 -1.67 12.87
CA GLY A 48 22.88 -1.64 12.16
C GLY A 48 22.99 -0.62 11.01
N GLY A 49 21.97 0.21 10.77
CA GLY A 49 22.03 1.31 9.79
C GLY A 49 22.41 2.66 10.40
N ALA A 50 22.61 3.67 9.54
CA ALA A 50 22.92 5.03 9.95
C ALA A 50 21.65 5.84 10.25
N VAL A 51 21.71 6.74 11.23
CA VAL A 51 20.62 7.71 11.44
C VAL A 51 20.68 8.76 10.35
N PRO A 52 19.60 8.99 9.57
CA PRO A 52 19.61 9.98 8.50
C PRO A 52 19.79 11.37 9.10
N ARG A 53 20.68 12.14 8.49
CA ARG A 53 20.81 13.58 8.78
C ARG A 53 19.67 14.33 8.09
N PRO A 54 19.29 15.54 8.53
CA PRO A 54 18.12 16.25 7.99
C PRO A 54 18.09 16.37 6.46
N TRP A 55 19.23 16.65 5.84
CA TRP A 55 19.35 16.75 4.37
C TRP A 55 19.13 15.42 3.62
N VAL A 56 19.32 14.28 4.30
CA VAL A 56 19.00 12.96 3.72
C VAL A 56 17.48 12.82 3.60
N VAL A 57 16.75 13.21 4.65
CA VAL A 57 15.28 13.18 4.65
C VAL A 57 14.71 14.20 3.65
N GLU A 58 15.31 15.38 3.56
CA GLU A 58 14.97 16.37 2.53
C GLU A 58 15.22 15.82 1.12
N GLY A 59 16.35 15.13 0.91
CA GLY A 59 16.68 14.45 -0.34
C GLY A 59 15.70 13.35 -0.69
N TRP A 60 15.26 12.54 0.28
CA TRP A 60 14.19 11.55 0.10
C TRP A 60 12.91 12.23 -0.37
N ARG A 61 12.50 13.30 0.34
CA ARG A 61 11.27 14.00 0.01
C ARG A 61 11.31 14.53 -1.41
N LYS A 62 12.36 15.26 -1.77
CA LYS A 62 12.54 15.84 -3.10
C LYS A 62 12.41 14.78 -4.20
N GLN A 63 13.18 13.70 -4.11
CA GLN A 63 13.19 12.65 -5.12
C GLN A 63 11.85 11.89 -5.22
N VAL A 64 11.20 11.61 -4.08
CA VAL A 64 9.88 10.95 -4.10
C VAL A 64 8.83 11.84 -4.76
N ILE A 65 8.79 13.14 -4.43
CA ILE A 65 7.84 14.08 -5.03
C ILE A 65 8.09 14.24 -6.54
N GLU A 66 9.35 14.33 -6.96
CA GLU A 66 9.75 14.41 -8.38
C GLU A 66 9.28 13.20 -9.20
N GLN A 67 9.22 12.00 -8.60
CA GLN A 67 8.82 10.77 -9.30
C GLN A 67 7.31 10.55 -9.44
N ILE A 68 6.49 11.10 -8.53
CA ILE A 68 5.07 10.72 -8.44
C ILE A 68 4.20 11.39 -9.50
N ASP A 69 4.62 12.55 -10.02
CA ASP A 69 3.85 13.48 -10.87
C ASP A 69 2.42 13.70 -10.34
N MET A 70 2.19 14.84 -9.69
CA MET A 70 1.02 15.09 -8.84
C MET A 70 0.01 16.05 -9.50
N PRO A 71 -0.81 15.60 -10.48
CA PRO A 71 -1.88 16.44 -11.01
C PRO A 71 -2.84 16.86 -9.90
N GLU A 72 -3.29 18.12 -9.94
CA GLU A 72 -4.20 18.70 -8.94
C GLU A 72 -5.53 17.93 -8.90
N ASP A 73 -6.05 17.58 -10.08
CA ASP A 73 -7.28 16.81 -10.25
C ASP A 73 -6.98 15.40 -10.77
N MET A 74 -7.02 14.41 -9.87
CA MET A 74 -6.93 13.01 -10.28
C MET A 74 -8.32 12.42 -10.53
N THR A 75 -8.48 11.83 -11.72
CA THR A 75 -9.58 10.91 -12.07
C THR A 75 -9.61 9.69 -11.15
N ILE A 76 -10.73 8.96 -11.18
CA ILE A 76 -10.88 7.71 -10.41
C ILE A 76 -9.80 6.67 -10.78
N SER A 77 -9.46 6.58 -12.07
CA SER A 77 -8.40 5.69 -12.57
C SER A 77 -7.04 6.10 -12.01
N GLU A 78 -6.70 7.39 -12.08
CA GLU A 78 -5.42 7.91 -11.56
C GLU A 78 -5.29 7.74 -10.04
N ARG A 79 -6.37 7.92 -9.28
CA ARG A 79 -6.39 7.66 -7.83
C ARG A 79 -6.15 6.18 -7.51
N SER A 80 -6.58 5.29 -8.39
CA SER A 80 -6.44 3.83 -8.21
C SER A 80 -5.00 3.38 -8.43
N THR A 81 -4.26 4.02 -9.34
CA THR A 81 -2.84 3.71 -9.60
C THR A 81 -1.88 4.60 -8.80
N PHE A 82 -2.34 5.72 -8.23
CA PHE A 82 -1.54 6.63 -7.42
C PHE A 82 -0.80 5.93 -6.28
N GLY A 83 -1.47 5.02 -5.57
CA GLY A 83 -0.85 4.26 -4.48
C GLY A 83 0.32 3.38 -4.95
N LEU A 84 0.27 2.82 -6.16
CA LEU A 84 1.39 2.05 -6.72
C LEU A 84 2.58 2.95 -7.07
N ARG A 85 2.33 4.11 -7.67
CA ARG A 85 3.38 5.11 -7.96
C ARG A 85 4.06 5.60 -6.68
N VAL A 86 3.29 5.92 -5.65
CA VAL A 86 3.82 6.28 -4.31
C VAL A 86 4.65 5.13 -3.74
N GLY A 87 4.14 3.89 -3.79
CA GLY A 87 4.85 2.72 -3.29
C GLY A 87 6.18 2.48 -4.00
N ARG A 88 6.19 2.65 -5.33
CA ARG A 88 7.40 2.58 -6.16
C ARG A 88 8.43 3.63 -5.75
N ALA A 89 8.02 4.89 -5.67
CA ALA A 89 8.93 5.98 -5.32
C ALA A 89 9.54 5.80 -3.92
N VAL A 90 8.72 5.35 -2.95
CA VAL A 90 9.23 5.03 -1.61
C VAL A 90 10.25 3.90 -1.65
N GLU A 91 10.01 2.83 -2.41
CA GLU A 91 10.95 1.71 -2.54
C GLU A 91 12.26 2.12 -3.24
N GLU A 92 12.17 2.85 -4.35
CA GLU A 92 13.34 3.24 -5.15
C GLU A 92 14.21 4.30 -4.44
N VAL A 93 13.60 5.24 -3.71
CA VAL A 93 14.32 6.37 -3.09
C VAL A 93 14.73 6.08 -1.65
N ILE A 94 13.83 5.53 -0.85
CA ILE A 94 14.05 5.32 0.60
C ILE A 94 14.57 3.91 0.86
N SER A 95 14.11 2.93 0.07
CA SER A 95 14.40 1.50 0.22
C SER A 95 14.25 1.02 1.67
N PRO A 96 13.02 1.07 2.24
CA PRO A 96 12.79 0.70 3.63
C PRO A 96 13.23 -0.75 3.91
N ILE A 97 14.15 -0.94 4.84
CA ILE A 97 14.51 -2.29 5.30
C ILE A 97 13.32 -2.95 6.02
N LEU A 98 13.23 -4.28 5.95
CA LEU A 98 12.15 -5.05 6.58
C LEU A 98 11.97 -4.72 8.07
N ALA A 99 13.09 -4.52 8.78
CA ALA A 99 13.10 -4.20 10.19
C ALA A 99 12.49 -2.82 10.50
N ASP A 100 12.50 -1.86 9.57
CA ASP A 100 11.83 -0.57 9.72
C ASP A 100 10.39 -0.62 9.23
N ALA A 101 10.17 -1.26 8.08
CA ALA A 101 8.84 -1.46 7.51
C ALA A 101 7.88 -2.26 8.40
N ALA A 102 8.40 -3.09 9.31
CA ALA A 102 7.61 -3.83 10.27
C ALA A 102 6.96 -2.97 11.37
N HIS A 103 7.45 -1.74 11.62
CA HIS A 103 6.96 -0.90 12.71
C HIS A 103 6.10 0.25 12.24
N ASP A 104 4.95 0.43 12.88
CA ASP A 104 3.99 1.48 12.52
C ASP A 104 4.57 2.89 12.71
N GLY A 105 5.43 3.07 13.71
CA GLY A 105 6.11 4.35 13.97
C GLY A 105 6.92 4.89 12.79
N THR A 106 7.51 3.99 11.98
CA THR A 106 8.19 4.32 10.72
C THR A 106 7.21 4.97 9.75
N TRP A 107 6.04 4.37 9.59
CA TRP A 107 5.02 4.82 8.66
C TRP A 107 4.31 6.06 9.15
N TRP A 108 4.12 6.23 10.47
CA TRP A 108 3.65 7.48 11.06
C TRP A 108 4.63 8.61 10.81
N TYR A 109 5.92 8.38 10.98
CA TYR A 109 6.95 9.36 10.67
C TYR A 109 6.86 9.80 9.20
N LEU A 110 6.87 8.86 8.27
CA LEU A 110 6.78 9.18 6.84
C LEU A 110 5.47 9.88 6.49
N SER A 111 4.33 9.45 7.03
CA SER A 111 3.01 9.99 6.68
C SER A 111 2.67 11.31 7.35
N LEU A 112 3.25 11.62 8.51
CA LEU A 112 2.95 12.85 9.24
C LEU A 112 4.05 13.90 9.09
N ALA A 113 5.32 13.51 9.10
CA ALA A 113 6.42 14.48 9.05
C ALA A 113 6.91 14.74 7.62
N VAL A 114 7.12 13.66 6.85
CA VAL A 114 7.84 13.74 5.57
C VAL A 114 6.90 13.91 4.37
N PHE A 115 5.78 13.20 4.33
CA PHE A 115 4.84 13.15 3.20
C PHE A 115 3.35 13.33 3.58
N PRO A 116 2.99 14.28 4.47
CA PRO A 116 1.58 14.54 4.79
C PRO A 116 0.77 14.98 3.57
N ASP A 117 1.39 15.69 2.65
CA ASP A 117 0.80 16.14 1.39
C ASP A 117 0.43 14.98 0.44
N LEU A 118 1.24 13.91 0.36
CA LEU A 118 0.91 12.72 -0.43
C LEU A 118 -0.31 12.00 0.13
N VAL A 119 -0.38 11.88 1.46
CA VAL A 119 -1.53 11.25 2.14
C VAL A 119 -2.79 12.09 1.92
N TYR A 120 -2.69 13.40 2.13
CA TYR A 120 -3.78 14.34 1.90
C TYR A 120 -4.26 14.32 0.45
N ARG A 121 -3.35 14.23 -0.54
CA ARG A 121 -3.72 14.21 -1.95
C ARG A 121 -4.60 13.00 -2.29
N ARG A 122 -4.29 11.81 -1.74
CA ARG A 122 -5.11 10.60 -1.96
C ARG A 122 -6.37 10.58 -1.11
N TRP A 123 -6.29 11.10 0.11
CA TRP A 123 -7.35 11.08 1.13
C TRP A 123 -7.50 12.50 1.73
N PRO A 124 -8.08 13.43 0.95
CA PRO A 124 -8.24 14.81 1.39
C PRO A 124 -9.21 14.89 2.56
N ALA A 125 -9.13 15.99 3.31
CA ALA A 125 -10.10 16.26 4.35
C ALA A 125 -11.51 16.40 3.76
N VAL A 126 -12.51 15.98 4.52
CA VAL A 126 -13.92 16.20 4.20
C VAL A 126 -14.46 17.29 5.12
N GLY A 127 -15.27 18.20 4.57
CA GLY A 127 -15.78 19.37 5.29
C GLY A 127 -14.82 20.56 5.29
N THR A 128 -15.20 21.64 5.97
CA THR A 128 -14.43 22.88 6.07
C THR A 128 -14.53 23.46 7.48
N GLY A 129 -13.59 24.34 7.85
CA GLY A 129 -13.60 25.03 9.15
C GLY A 129 -13.66 24.04 10.34
N ALA A 130 -14.57 24.28 11.28
CA ALA A 130 -14.71 23.44 12.48
C ALA A 130 -15.06 21.97 12.17
N ASP A 131 -15.81 21.73 11.09
CA ASP A 131 -16.30 20.39 10.70
C ASP A 131 -15.30 19.61 9.83
N LEU A 132 -14.09 20.15 9.61
CA LEU A 132 -13.05 19.46 8.86
C LEU A 132 -12.66 18.14 9.56
N LEU A 133 -12.70 17.05 8.79
CA LEU A 133 -12.37 15.69 9.22
C LEU A 133 -11.28 15.08 8.33
N LEU A 134 -10.19 14.63 8.97
CA LEU A 134 -9.16 13.79 8.36
C LEU A 134 -9.38 12.31 8.70
N SER A 135 -9.12 11.44 7.72
CA SER A 135 -9.25 9.99 7.89
C SER A 135 -8.12 9.44 8.77
N ARG A 136 -8.32 9.39 10.09
CA ARG A 136 -7.32 8.94 11.06
C ARG A 136 -6.66 7.61 10.68
N ASP A 137 -7.45 6.67 10.18
CA ASP A 137 -6.98 5.34 9.77
C ASP A 137 -6.05 5.35 8.53
N ARG A 138 -6.21 6.31 7.62
CA ARG A 138 -5.33 6.44 6.44
C ARG A 138 -3.99 7.08 6.79
N TRP A 139 -3.98 7.94 7.80
CA TRP A 139 -2.79 8.63 8.28
C TRP A 139 -2.04 7.82 9.35
N LEU A 140 -2.74 7.23 10.31
CA LEU A 140 -2.16 6.51 11.45
C LEU A 140 -2.35 4.99 11.40
N GLY A 141 -3.10 4.45 10.44
CA GLY A 141 -3.35 3.02 10.37
C GLY A 141 -4.29 2.52 11.48
N GLY A 142 -3.94 1.39 12.10
CA GLY A 142 -4.74 0.76 13.15
C GLY A 142 -4.78 1.51 14.49
N LEU A 143 -3.99 2.58 14.65
CA LEU A 143 -3.81 3.26 15.92
C LEU A 143 -5.12 3.92 16.40
N GLY A 144 -5.73 3.34 17.44
CA GLY A 144 -6.95 3.83 18.08
C GLY A 144 -8.25 3.49 17.36
N SER A 145 -8.22 2.77 16.22
CA SER A 145 -9.43 2.49 15.44
C SER A 145 -10.22 1.26 15.92
N GLY A 146 -9.70 0.49 16.89
CA GLY A 146 -10.34 -0.72 17.44
C GLY A 146 -10.55 -1.87 16.44
N LYS A 147 -10.41 -1.60 15.13
CA LYS A 147 -10.72 -2.52 14.02
C LYS A 147 -9.57 -3.42 13.62
N GLY A 148 -8.45 -3.41 14.35
CA GLY A 148 -7.30 -4.32 14.21
C GLY A 148 -6.58 -4.29 12.86
N ARG A 149 -7.04 -3.49 11.90
CA ARG A 149 -6.55 -3.49 10.52
C ARG A 149 -5.74 -2.24 10.24
N ASP A 150 -4.50 -2.44 9.83
CA ASP A 150 -3.62 -1.35 9.45
C ASP A 150 -3.97 -0.80 8.06
N ARG A 151 -4.47 0.43 8.04
CA ARG A 151 -4.90 1.14 6.82
C ARG A 151 -4.00 2.32 6.46
N ASN A 152 -2.82 2.45 7.07
CA ASN A 152 -1.89 3.54 6.76
C ASN A 152 -1.58 3.54 5.25
N PHE A 153 -1.76 4.69 4.62
CA PHE A 153 -1.71 4.81 3.17
C PHE A 153 -0.31 4.53 2.61
N LEU A 154 0.74 5.11 3.19
CA LEU A 154 2.11 4.93 2.70
C LEU A 154 2.58 3.49 2.89
N LYS A 155 2.30 2.91 4.06
CA LYS A 155 2.64 1.50 4.33
C LYS A 155 2.00 0.56 3.33
N ASN A 156 0.70 0.73 3.09
CA ASN A 156 -0.03 -0.12 2.16
C ASN A 156 0.38 0.13 0.70
N SER A 157 0.69 1.37 0.33
CA SER A 157 1.23 1.71 -0.99
C SER A 157 2.56 1.01 -1.24
N TRP A 158 3.51 1.12 -0.31
CA TRP A 158 4.79 0.42 -0.39
C TRP A 158 4.63 -1.10 -0.42
N ARG A 159 3.82 -1.68 0.49
CA ARG A 159 3.56 -3.13 0.51
C ARG A 159 3.01 -3.64 -0.82
N ARG A 160 2.07 -2.91 -1.42
CA ARG A 160 1.51 -3.27 -2.73
C ARG A 160 2.58 -3.23 -3.81
N TRP A 161 3.44 -2.21 -3.82
CA TRP A 161 4.54 -2.15 -4.78
C TRP A 161 5.52 -3.31 -4.61
N VAL A 162 5.98 -3.61 -3.39
CA VAL A 162 6.92 -4.72 -3.14
C VAL A 162 6.36 -6.07 -3.62
N VAL A 163 5.06 -6.29 -3.42
CA VAL A 163 4.40 -7.54 -3.82
C VAL A 163 4.10 -7.56 -5.32
N PHE A 164 3.42 -6.55 -5.83
CA PHE A 164 2.85 -6.55 -7.18
C PHE A 164 3.70 -5.84 -8.23
N GLY A 165 4.57 -4.90 -7.86
CA GLY A 165 5.41 -4.12 -8.78
C GLY A 165 6.13 -4.98 -9.83
N PRO A 166 6.79 -6.09 -9.46
CA PRO A 166 7.48 -6.96 -10.42
C PRO A 166 6.60 -7.64 -11.48
N VAL A 167 5.28 -7.70 -11.27
CA VAL A 167 4.31 -8.27 -12.23
C VAL A 167 3.29 -7.26 -12.74
N GLY A 168 3.23 -6.07 -12.14
CA GLY A 168 2.20 -5.07 -12.38
C GLY A 168 2.18 -4.57 -13.83
N ASP A 169 3.36 -4.36 -14.42
CA ASP A 169 3.51 -3.87 -15.79
C ASP A 169 3.04 -4.87 -16.86
N ARG A 170 2.77 -6.13 -16.48
CA ARG A 170 2.28 -7.18 -17.37
C ARG A 170 0.74 -7.29 -17.38
N ILE A 171 0.06 -6.50 -16.56
CA ILE A 171 -1.39 -6.60 -16.33
C ILE A 171 -2.07 -5.36 -16.91
N GLU A 172 -2.86 -5.53 -17.97
CA GLU A 172 -3.63 -4.47 -18.61
C GLU A 172 -5.13 -4.78 -18.57
N PRO A 173 -5.98 -3.91 -18.00
CA PRO A 173 -5.62 -2.68 -17.28
C PRO A 173 -4.91 -2.95 -15.95
N PRO A 174 -4.18 -1.97 -15.37
CA PRO A 174 -3.51 -2.17 -14.09
C PRO A 174 -4.45 -2.65 -12.97
N LEU A 175 -3.92 -3.41 -12.01
CA LEU A 175 -4.69 -3.82 -10.84
C LEU A 175 -5.12 -2.61 -10.01
N GLY A 176 -6.39 -2.60 -9.61
CA GLY A 176 -6.95 -1.60 -8.72
C GLY A 176 -6.57 -1.83 -7.25
N GLU A 177 -6.75 -0.79 -6.43
CA GLU A 177 -6.47 -0.85 -4.99
C GLU A 177 -7.22 -1.99 -4.30
N ASP A 178 -8.51 -2.14 -4.60
CA ASP A 178 -9.36 -3.15 -3.95
C ASP A 178 -8.98 -4.58 -4.34
N GLU A 179 -8.51 -4.81 -5.58
CA GLU A 179 -8.06 -6.13 -6.05
C GLU A 179 -6.79 -6.55 -5.33
N MET A 180 -5.82 -5.64 -5.24
CA MET A 180 -4.59 -5.86 -4.47
C MET A 180 -4.88 -6.07 -2.99
N VAL A 181 -5.81 -5.29 -2.42
CA VAL A 181 -6.25 -5.45 -1.04
C VAL A 181 -6.77 -6.86 -0.82
N GLN A 182 -7.75 -7.32 -1.62
CA GLN A 182 -8.35 -8.67 -1.48
C GLN A 182 -7.33 -9.81 -1.48
N MET A 183 -6.24 -9.66 -2.24
CA MET A 183 -5.14 -10.62 -2.27
C MET A 183 -4.29 -10.58 -0.97
N LEU A 184 -3.99 -9.39 -0.47
CA LEU A 184 -3.15 -9.20 0.72
C LEU A 184 -3.90 -9.39 2.05
N GLU A 185 -5.24 -9.30 2.08
CA GLU A 185 -6.01 -9.43 3.32
C GLU A 185 -6.04 -10.86 3.89
N ARG A 186 -5.69 -11.86 3.07
CA ARG A 186 -5.86 -13.28 3.40
C ARG A 186 -4.55 -13.87 3.90
N ALA A 187 -4.33 -13.79 5.21
CA ALA A 187 -3.06 -14.15 5.85
C ALA A 187 -2.50 -15.53 5.46
N ALA A 188 -3.35 -16.52 5.17
CA ALA A 188 -2.92 -17.85 4.74
C ALA A 188 -2.20 -17.83 3.36
N VAL A 189 -2.66 -16.99 2.45
CA VAL A 189 -2.14 -16.88 1.07
C VAL A 189 -1.12 -15.76 0.94
N ALA A 190 -1.34 -14.64 1.66
CA ALA A 190 -0.53 -13.43 1.57
C ALA A 190 0.93 -13.61 2.00
N ARG A 191 1.27 -14.71 2.71
CA ARG A 191 2.66 -15.04 3.07
C ARG A 191 3.47 -15.62 1.91
N ASN A 192 2.82 -16.16 0.89
CA ASN A 192 3.49 -16.71 -0.28
C ASN A 192 3.40 -15.71 -1.45
N ILE A 193 4.42 -14.84 -1.55
CA ILE A 193 4.50 -13.80 -2.58
C ILE A 193 4.45 -14.38 -4.01
N PRO A 194 5.15 -15.48 -4.33
CA PRO A 194 5.05 -16.11 -5.65
C PRO A 194 3.60 -16.46 -6.02
N LEU A 195 2.86 -17.11 -5.12
CA LEU A 195 1.45 -17.45 -5.36
C LEU A 195 0.59 -16.19 -5.58
N ILE A 196 0.76 -15.16 -4.76
CA ILE A 196 0.02 -13.89 -4.91
C ILE A 196 0.31 -13.23 -6.27
N ARG A 197 1.55 -13.29 -6.75
CA ARG A 197 1.92 -12.78 -8.08
C ARG A 197 1.28 -13.60 -9.20
N GLN A 198 1.21 -14.92 -9.07
CA GLN A 198 0.50 -15.76 -10.03
C GLN A 198 -1.02 -15.47 -10.02
N CYS A 199 -1.63 -15.25 -8.85
CA CYS A 199 -3.02 -14.80 -8.75
C CYS A 199 -3.25 -13.46 -9.46
N ALA A 200 -2.34 -12.49 -9.26
CA ALA A 200 -2.39 -11.19 -9.93
C ALA A 200 -2.37 -11.33 -11.45
N LEU A 201 -1.45 -12.13 -12.00
CA LEU A 201 -1.36 -12.41 -13.43
C LEU A 201 -2.64 -13.07 -13.97
N ALA A 202 -3.19 -14.05 -13.24
CA ALA A 202 -4.43 -14.70 -13.64
C ALA A 202 -5.65 -13.76 -13.58
N ILE A 203 -5.70 -12.81 -12.65
CA ILE A 203 -6.73 -11.76 -12.62
C ILE A 203 -6.63 -10.87 -13.86
N GLY A 204 -5.41 -10.52 -14.27
CA GLY A 204 -5.17 -9.79 -15.52
C GLY A 204 -5.64 -10.57 -16.75
N GLU A 205 -5.32 -11.86 -16.82
CA GLU A 205 -5.59 -12.72 -17.97
C GLU A 205 -7.08 -13.08 -18.11
N TYR A 206 -7.72 -13.56 -17.04
CA TYR A 206 -9.06 -14.15 -17.11
C TYR A 206 -10.17 -13.22 -16.62
N GLY A 207 -9.81 -12.15 -15.92
CA GLY A 207 -10.80 -11.38 -15.15
C GLY A 207 -11.82 -10.62 -16.00
N SER A 208 -11.47 -10.22 -17.22
CA SER A 208 -12.41 -9.60 -18.17
C SER A 208 -13.43 -10.59 -18.75
N GLU A 209 -13.13 -11.89 -18.75
CA GLU A 209 -14.04 -12.94 -19.24
C GLU A 209 -15.12 -13.29 -18.21
N PHE A 210 -14.97 -12.83 -16.97
CA PHE A 210 -15.92 -13.12 -15.91
C PHE A 210 -17.15 -12.20 -16.01
N PRO A 211 -18.39 -12.74 -16.11
CA PRO A 211 -19.59 -11.94 -16.37
C PRO A 211 -19.87 -10.81 -15.37
N SER A 212 -19.45 -10.98 -14.11
CA SER A 212 -19.61 -9.97 -13.05
C SER A 212 -18.41 -9.01 -12.93
N GLY A 213 -17.48 -9.09 -13.87
CA GLY A 213 -16.29 -8.24 -13.96
C GLY A 213 -15.10 -8.74 -13.15
N ARG A 214 -13.95 -8.11 -13.41
CA ARG A 214 -12.63 -8.48 -12.87
C ARG A 214 -12.55 -8.50 -11.35
N MET A 215 -13.22 -7.58 -10.68
CA MET A 215 -13.24 -7.52 -9.22
C MET A 215 -13.96 -8.74 -8.60
N GLU A 216 -15.09 -9.16 -9.17
CA GLU A 216 -15.80 -10.36 -8.70
C GLU A 216 -15.03 -11.64 -9.03
N PHE A 217 -14.36 -11.66 -10.18
CA PHE A 217 -13.40 -12.72 -10.51
C PHE A 217 -12.29 -12.82 -9.47
N ALA A 218 -11.63 -11.71 -9.13
CA ALA A 218 -10.58 -11.68 -8.12
C ALA A 218 -11.07 -12.22 -6.76
N ARG A 219 -12.28 -11.82 -6.33
CA ARG A 219 -12.91 -12.35 -5.11
C ARG A 219 -13.15 -13.86 -5.18
N ALA A 220 -13.67 -14.36 -6.30
CA ALA A 220 -13.95 -15.78 -6.52
C ALA A 220 -12.66 -16.61 -6.58
N LEU A 221 -11.68 -16.17 -7.36
CA LEU A 221 -10.35 -16.78 -7.48
C LEU A 221 -9.70 -16.89 -6.12
N MET A 222 -9.61 -15.78 -5.37
CA MET A 222 -8.97 -15.79 -4.07
C MET A 222 -9.68 -16.72 -3.09
N ARG A 223 -11.03 -16.82 -3.11
CA ARG A 223 -11.79 -17.78 -2.27
C ARG A 223 -11.38 -19.21 -2.58
N ARG A 224 -11.29 -19.54 -3.86
CA ARG A 224 -11.00 -20.89 -4.30
C ARG A 224 -9.53 -21.27 -4.06
N VAL A 225 -8.60 -20.37 -4.36
CA VAL A 225 -7.18 -20.53 -4.01
C VAL A 225 -7.01 -20.72 -2.51
N SER A 226 -7.60 -19.85 -1.67
CA SER A 226 -7.50 -19.98 -0.21
C SER A 226 -8.04 -21.31 0.31
N TRP A 227 -9.10 -21.84 -0.31
CA TRP A 227 -9.68 -23.12 0.06
C TRP A 227 -8.73 -24.29 -0.27
N TYR A 228 -8.17 -24.30 -1.48
CA TYR A 228 -7.22 -25.33 -1.91
C TYR A 228 -5.89 -25.30 -1.16
N THR A 229 -5.43 -24.12 -0.75
CA THR A 229 -4.10 -23.96 -0.13
C THR A 229 -4.14 -23.87 1.39
N GLY A 230 -5.32 -23.94 2.01
CA GLY A 230 -5.50 -23.63 3.44
C GLY A 230 -4.70 -24.50 4.41
N SER A 231 -4.40 -25.75 4.04
CA SER A 231 -3.60 -26.71 4.84
C SER A 231 -2.24 -27.03 4.21
N THR A 232 -1.90 -26.41 3.08
CA THR A 232 -0.72 -26.77 2.28
C THR A 232 0.46 -25.87 2.63
N THR A 233 1.64 -26.45 2.82
CA THR A 233 2.88 -25.66 2.88
C THR A 233 3.23 -25.23 1.47
N LEU A 234 2.95 -23.99 1.10
CA LEU A 234 3.15 -23.49 -0.26
C LEU A 234 4.61 -23.17 -0.59
N ASP A 235 5.46 -23.06 0.44
CA ASP A 235 6.84 -22.59 0.30
C ASP A 235 7.79 -23.63 -0.33
N ILE A 236 7.32 -24.87 -0.49
CA ILE A 236 8.06 -25.95 -1.15
C ILE A 236 7.78 -26.04 -2.65
N TYR A 237 6.74 -25.35 -3.14
CA TYR A 237 6.31 -25.43 -4.53
C TYR A 237 7.14 -24.50 -5.41
N PRO A 238 7.70 -24.99 -6.53
CA PRO A 238 8.37 -24.12 -7.49
C PRO A 238 7.35 -23.22 -8.20
N GLU A 239 7.83 -22.08 -8.72
CA GLU A 239 6.96 -21.05 -9.30
C GLU A 239 6.10 -21.57 -10.47
N HIS A 240 6.62 -22.50 -11.29
CA HIS A 240 5.87 -23.07 -12.40
C HIS A 240 4.67 -23.90 -11.95
N GLU A 241 4.80 -24.69 -10.87
CA GLU A 241 3.68 -25.45 -10.29
C GLU A 241 2.61 -24.51 -9.71
N LEU A 242 3.02 -23.41 -9.06
CA LEU A 242 2.09 -22.38 -8.59
C LEU A 242 1.36 -21.71 -9.76
N CYS A 243 2.05 -21.47 -10.87
CA CYS A 243 1.46 -20.90 -12.08
C CYS A 243 0.39 -21.85 -12.66
N GLU A 244 0.73 -23.12 -12.88
CA GLU A 244 -0.20 -24.13 -13.40
C GLU A 244 -1.42 -24.29 -12.50
N PHE A 245 -1.21 -24.36 -11.18
CA PHE A 245 -2.27 -24.44 -10.20
C PHE A 245 -3.23 -23.25 -10.29
N VAL A 246 -2.71 -22.01 -10.27
CA VAL A 246 -3.57 -20.81 -10.32
C VAL A 246 -4.32 -20.72 -11.64
N ARG A 247 -3.67 -21.01 -12.78
CA ARG A 247 -4.33 -21.02 -14.09
C ARG A 247 -5.43 -22.06 -14.19
N GLY A 248 -5.20 -23.26 -13.64
CA GLY A 248 -6.23 -24.30 -13.55
C GLY A 248 -7.46 -23.82 -12.76
N VAL A 249 -7.25 -23.22 -11.59
CA VAL A 249 -8.34 -22.67 -10.78
C VAL A 249 -9.08 -21.53 -11.50
N ALA A 250 -8.35 -20.66 -12.21
CA ALA A 250 -8.92 -19.56 -12.98
C ALA A 250 -9.78 -20.06 -14.15
N ALA A 251 -9.26 -20.98 -14.96
CA ALA A 251 -9.96 -21.57 -16.10
C ALA A 251 -11.24 -22.30 -15.65
N ASP A 252 -11.17 -23.05 -14.55
CA ASP A 252 -12.34 -23.72 -13.95
C ASP A 252 -13.45 -22.73 -13.56
N LEU A 253 -13.08 -21.56 -13.00
CA LEU A 253 -14.04 -20.54 -12.62
C LEU A 253 -14.75 -19.94 -13.84
N VAL A 254 -14.01 -19.62 -14.90
CA VAL A 254 -14.60 -19.10 -16.14
C VAL A 254 -15.52 -20.14 -16.77
N ALA A 255 -15.06 -21.40 -16.88
CA ALA A 255 -15.84 -22.50 -17.45
C ALA A 255 -17.11 -22.82 -16.66
N ALA A 256 -17.05 -22.83 -15.31
CA ALA A 256 -18.21 -23.06 -14.46
C ALA A 256 -19.28 -21.98 -14.61
N THR A 257 -18.86 -20.74 -14.89
CA THR A 257 -19.77 -19.61 -15.06
C THR A 257 -20.44 -19.64 -16.43
N ALA A 258 -19.68 -19.99 -17.48
CA ALA A 258 -20.22 -20.20 -18.83
C ALA A 258 -21.29 -21.32 -18.89
N LYS A 259 -21.12 -22.39 -18.10
CA LYS A 259 -22.11 -23.48 -17.99
C LYS A 259 -23.41 -23.05 -17.30
N ARG A 260 -23.37 -22.09 -16.38
CA ARG A 260 -24.56 -21.59 -15.67
C ARG A 260 -25.35 -20.55 -16.46
N ALA A 261 -24.75 -19.96 -17.49
CA ALA A 261 -25.39 -19.00 -18.38
C ALA A 261 -26.10 -19.64 -19.59
N ARG A 262 -25.98 -20.96 -19.75
CA ARG A 262 -26.70 -21.79 -20.73
C ARG A 262 -27.86 -22.50 -20.06
#